data_AF-A0A352MHT4-F1
#
_entry.id   AF-A0A352MHT4-F1
#
_cell.length_a   1.000
_cell.length_b   1.000
_cell.length_c   1.000
_cell.angle_alpha   90.00
_cell.angle_beta   90.00
_cell.angle_gamma   90.00
#
_symmetry.space_group_name_H-M   'P 1'
#
loop_
_entity.id
_entity.type
_entity.pdbx_description
1 polymer ?
#
loop_
_entity_poly.entity_id
_entity_poly.type
_entity_poly.pdbx_seq_one_letter_code
_entity_poly.pdbx_strand_id
1 'polypeptide(L)'
;MLGIFPCIIPTLREASNRFRFTVCTSGFTAVTNDMLQNFLQETLNHIEQDKVKMIEYPDFFQKGYKYKFDKDVSHYLDKIAAKDEPGKLRGVCHRIIRVMVDVYNLKSREELTGQIEKNIELLKSSYSGEKNPPDIQKLKGMIREFEEELVWAHYGVKVQDIQHLRLGFYTGDIFTPQPNTKRDVEPILEMLREVRPTVVSMAYDPEGSGPDTHYKVLKALAKALSIWKQEEDLSNLRIIGYRNVWFRFHPSEVNVFTPVSLNSMAVLEKSFKDCYISQVNASFPSYELDGPFSDLSQHVWVEQFKRVQLILGKDYFYENESPKIRATHGMIFHKEMKLDEFLMHANELEKSMEGEVR
;
A
#
# COMPACT_ATOMS: atom_id res chain seq x y z
N MET A 1 1.94 4.80 2.10
CA MET A 1 3.13 4.87 2.99
C MET A 1 4.07 5.99 2.54
N LEU A 2 4.77 5.85 1.42
CA LEU A 2 5.90 6.69 0.97
C LEU A 2 5.71 8.22 1.03
N GLY A 3 4.53 8.76 0.73
CA GLY A 3 4.32 10.23 0.68
C GLY A 3 3.93 10.91 1.99
N ILE A 4 3.59 10.17 3.04
CA ILE A 4 3.01 10.74 4.28
C ILE A 4 3.48 10.08 5.57
N PHE A 5 4.30 9.03 5.47
CA PHE A 5 4.55 8.13 6.59
C PHE A 5 5.04 8.80 7.89
N PRO A 6 6.06 9.69 7.88
CA PRO A 6 6.47 10.42 9.08
C PRO A 6 5.38 11.26 9.74
N CYS A 7 4.34 11.68 8.99
CA CYS A 7 3.20 12.43 9.53
C CYS A 7 2.26 11.54 10.36
N ILE A 8 2.10 10.26 9.98
CA ILE A 8 1.14 9.35 10.60
C ILE A 8 1.73 8.49 11.73
N ILE A 9 3.04 8.25 11.75
CA ILE A 9 3.65 7.39 12.77
C ILE A 9 3.43 7.89 14.21
N PRO A 10 3.59 9.19 14.52
CA PRO A 10 3.33 9.67 15.87
C PRO A 10 1.87 9.43 16.29
N THR A 11 0.92 9.64 15.38
CA THR A 11 -0.51 9.49 15.67
C THR A 11 -0.95 8.03 15.76
N LEU A 12 -0.29 7.11 15.04
CA LEU A 12 -0.49 5.66 15.15
C LEU A 12 -0.18 5.11 16.54
N ARG A 13 0.68 5.78 17.31
CA ARG A 13 1.09 5.36 18.66
C ARG A 13 0.14 5.86 19.75
N GLU A 14 -0.78 6.76 19.43
CA GLU A 14 -1.78 7.24 20.37
C GLU A 14 -2.92 6.23 20.48
N ALA A 15 -3.05 5.58 21.64
CA ALA A 15 -4.01 4.48 21.84
C ALA A 15 -5.49 4.90 21.70
N SER A 16 -5.78 6.20 21.82
CA SER A 16 -7.12 6.75 21.57
C SER A 16 -7.48 6.79 20.08
N ASN A 17 -6.49 6.72 19.19
CA ASN A 17 -6.71 6.74 17.75
C ASN A 17 -7.01 5.34 17.23
N ARG A 18 -7.87 5.26 16.22
CA ARG A 18 -8.15 4.04 15.46
C ARG A 18 -7.80 4.28 14.01
N PHE A 19 -7.02 3.39 13.43
CA PHE A 19 -6.61 3.46 12.04
C PHE A 19 -7.23 2.32 11.25
N ARG A 20 -7.74 2.64 10.06
CA ARG A 20 -8.07 1.67 9.03
C ARG A 20 -7.22 1.99 7.80
N PHE A 21 -6.51 1.00 7.29
CA PHE A 21 -5.75 1.12 6.05
C PHE A 21 -6.50 0.44 4.93
N THR A 22 -6.71 1.14 3.83
CA THR A 22 -7.46 0.61 2.68
C THR A 22 -6.56 0.61 1.45
N VAL A 23 -6.28 -0.59 0.96
CA VAL A 23 -5.54 -0.84 -0.27
C VAL A 23 -6.55 -0.96 -1.40
N CYS A 24 -6.65 0.10 -2.22
CA CYS A 24 -7.66 0.19 -3.26
C CYS A 24 -7.36 -0.72 -4.46
N THR A 25 -6.09 -0.91 -4.83
CA THR A 25 -5.71 -1.71 -6.00
C THR A 25 -4.74 -2.81 -5.63
N SER A 26 -4.75 -3.91 -6.38
CA SER A 26 -4.00 -5.12 -6.02
C SER A 26 -2.50 -5.01 -6.30
N GLY A 27 -2.06 -4.13 -7.20
CA GLY A 27 -0.64 -3.96 -7.52
C GLY A 27 0.02 -5.21 -8.09
N PHE A 28 -0.74 -6.20 -8.58
CA PHE A 28 -0.20 -7.54 -8.93
C PHE A 28 0.90 -7.52 -10.00
N THR A 29 0.94 -6.48 -10.83
CA THR A 29 1.95 -6.29 -11.89
C THR A 29 3.35 -6.09 -11.33
N ALA A 30 3.48 -5.73 -10.06
CA ALA A 30 4.75 -5.58 -9.37
C ALA A 30 5.40 -6.91 -8.95
N VAL A 31 4.65 -8.01 -8.93
CA VAL A 31 5.19 -9.34 -8.63
C VAL A 31 5.58 -10.02 -9.94
N THR A 32 6.87 -10.26 -10.12
CA THR A 32 7.39 -10.92 -11.34
C THR A 32 7.03 -12.40 -11.37
N ASN A 33 7.09 -13.02 -12.56
CA ASN A 33 6.89 -14.47 -12.70
C ASN A 33 7.96 -15.23 -11.89
N ASP A 34 9.23 -14.82 -12.02
CA ASP A 34 10.35 -15.44 -11.31
C ASP A 34 10.18 -15.38 -9.79
N MET A 35 9.72 -14.24 -9.26
CA MET A 35 9.48 -14.10 -7.83
C MET A 35 8.39 -15.05 -7.34
N LEU A 36 7.24 -15.09 -8.02
CA LEU A 36 6.17 -16.02 -7.67
C LEU A 36 6.64 -17.48 -7.81
N GLN A 37 7.35 -17.81 -8.88
CA GLN A 37 7.89 -19.15 -9.11
C GLN A 37 8.82 -19.58 -7.97
N ASN A 38 9.75 -18.72 -7.57
CA ASN A 38 10.66 -18.99 -6.45
C ASN A 38 9.88 -19.25 -5.16
N PHE A 39 8.89 -18.42 -4.84
CA PHE A 39 8.09 -18.65 -3.64
C PHE A 39 7.26 -19.93 -3.69
N LEU A 40 6.74 -20.29 -4.86
CA LEU A 40 6.03 -21.56 -5.05
C LEU A 40 6.96 -22.76 -4.87
N GLN A 41 8.18 -22.69 -5.41
CA GLN A 41 9.20 -23.74 -5.25
C GLN A 41 9.60 -23.91 -3.77
N GLU A 42 9.86 -22.80 -3.07
CA GLU A 42 10.17 -22.83 -1.64
C GLU A 42 8.99 -23.34 -0.80
N THR A 43 7.76 -23.07 -1.25
CA THR A 43 6.56 -23.61 -0.61
C THR A 43 6.50 -25.14 -0.76
N LEU A 44 6.77 -25.69 -1.95
CA LEU A 44 6.89 -27.15 -2.15
C LEU A 44 7.98 -27.76 -1.26
N ASN A 45 9.18 -27.18 -1.27
CA ASN A 45 10.31 -27.64 -0.46
C ASN A 45 9.94 -27.71 1.03
N HIS A 46 9.20 -26.71 1.53
CA HIS A 46 8.73 -26.68 2.91
C HIS A 46 7.62 -27.70 3.22
N ILE A 47 6.75 -28.02 2.25
CA ILE A 47 5.75 -29.09 2.37
C ILE A 47 6.46 -30.45 2.44
N GLU A 48 7.41 -30.73 1.56
CA GLU A 48 8.16 -31.99 1.53
C GLU A 48 8.98 -32.23 2.81
N GLN A 49 9.51 -31.15 3.40
CA GLN A 49 10.29 -31.21 4.64
C GLN A 49 9.41 -31.17 5.92
N ASP A 50 8.08 -31.28 5.78
CA ASP A 50 7.10 -31.18 6.88
C ASP A 50 7.28 -29.93 7.77
N LYS A 51 7.76 -28.83 7.18
CA LYS A 51 7.96 -27.54 7.86
C LYS A 51 6.68 -26.71 7.96
N VAL A 52 5.61 -27.10 7.28
CA VAL A 52 4.31 -26.39 7.24
C VAL A 52 3.17 -27.24 7.77
N LYS A 53 3.27 -27.66 9.04
CA LYS A 53 2.31 -28.54 9.72
C LYS A 53 0.84 -28.07 9.75
N MET A 54 0.56 -26.82 9.36
CA MET A 54 -0.81 -26.31 9.35
C MET A 54 -1.72 -27.02 8.35
N ILE A 55 -1.16 -27.60 7.28
CA ILE A 55 -1.93 -28.34 6.28
C ILE A 55 -2.45 -29.70 6.80
N GLU A 56 -1.91 -30.17 7.93
CA GLU A 56 -2.30 -31.43 8.57
C GLU A 56 -3.50 -31.26 9.53
N TYR A 57 -3.94 -30.02 9.79
CA TYR A 57 -5.12 -29.81 10.62
C TYR A 57 -6.38 -30.26 9.88
N PRO A 58 -7.30 -31.02 10.54
CA PRO A 58 -8.47 -31.61 9.87
C PRO A 58 -9.38 -30.60 9.16
N ASP A 59 -9.43 -29.35 9.65
CA ASP A 59 -10.29 -28.30 9.11
C ASP A 59 -9.55 -27.30 8.21
N PHE A 60 -8.25 -27.51 7.94
CA PHE A 60 -7.42 -26.54 7.20
C PHE A 60 -8.00 -26.23 5.83
N PHE A 61 -8.23 -27.24 5.00
CA PHE A 61 -8.77 -27.10 3.63
C PHE A 61 -10.28 -26.78 3.56
N GLN A 62 -10.97 -26.78 4.70
CA GLN A 62 -12.40 -26.44 4.76
C GLN A 62 -12.60 -24.98 5.14
N LYS A 63 -11.97 -24.55 6.25
CA LYS A 63 -12.12 -23.19 6.80
C LYS A 63 -10.84 -22.67 7.46
N GLY A 64 -9.96 -23.54 7.93
CA GLY A 64 -8.75 -23.18 8.69
C GLY A 64 -7.81 -22.26 7.91
N TYR A 65 -7.76 -22.40 6.58
CA TYR A 65 -6.97 -21.54 5.71
C TYR A 65 -7.39 -20.05 5.78
N LYS A 66 -8.65 -19.75 6.12
CA LYS A 66 -9.21 -18.39 6.23
C LYS A 66 -8.84 -17.66 7.53
N TYR A 67 -8.20 -18.33 8.48
CA TYR A 67 -7.87 -17.76 9.78
C TYR A 67 -6.37 -17.62 9.99
N LYS A 68 -5.98 -16.96 11.09
CA LYS A 68 -4.58 -16.84 11.55
C LYS A 68 -3.68 -16.00 10.62
N PHE A 69 -4.25 -15.05 9.90
CA PHE A 69 -3.50 -14.10 9.07
C PHE A 69 -2.52 -13.27 9.92
N ASP A 70 -2.95 -12.79 11.10
CA ASP A 70 -2.07 -12.11 12.06
C ASP A 70 -0.92 -13.01 12.56
N LYS A 71 -1.12 -14.33 12.62
CA LYS A 71 -0.06 -15.28 13.00
C LYS A 71 1.02 -15.34 11.92
N ASP A 72 0.63 -15.35 10.64
CA ASP A 72 1.57 -15.38 9.53
C ASP A 72 2.40 -14.09 9.49
N VAL A 73 1.73 -12.94 9.69
CA VAL A 73 2.35 -11.62 9.82
C VAL A 73 3.31 -11.56 11.01
N SER A 74 2.84 -11.94 12.21
CA SER A 74 3.66 -11.96 13.43
C SER A 74 4.89 -12.87 13.26
N HIS A 75 4.70 -14.07 12.69
CA HIS A 75 5.81 -14.97 12.42
C HIS A 75 6.85 -14.28 11.52
N TYR A 76 6.44 -13.67 10.41
CA TYR A 76 7.38 -12.99 9.52
C TYR A 76 8.13 -11.84 10.22
N LEU A 77 7.42 -10.99 10.96
CA LEU A 77 8.01 -9.85 11.68
C LEU A 77 8.96 -10.30 12.80
N ASP A 78 8.63 -11.35 13.54
CA ASP A 78 9.51 -11.94 14.57
C ASP A 78 10.80 -12.46 13.93
N LYS A 79 10.73 -12.99 12.70
CA LYS A 79 11.91 -13.46 11.96
C LYS A 79 12.76 -12.32 11.42
N ILE A 80 12.16 -11.17 11.08
CA ILE A 80 12.94 -9.94 10.84
C ILE A 80 13.70 -9.53 12.09
N ALA A 81 13.02 -9.48 13.24
CA ALA A 81 13.64 -9.10 14.50
C ALA A 81 14.79 -10.06 14.89
N ALA A 82 14.62 -11.35 14.61
CA ALA A 82 15.64 -12.39 14.83
C ALA A 82 16.75 -12.42 13.76
N LYS A 83 16.67 -11.61 12.69
CA LYS A 83 17.56 -11.66 11.52
C LYS A 83 17.64 -13.06 10.88
N ASP A 84 16.51 -13.76 10.83
CA ASP A 84 16.36 -15.14 10.34
C ASP A 84 15.70 -15.15 8.95
N GLU A 85 16.52 -15.03 7.90
CA GLU A 85 16.03 -15.02 6.50
C GLU A 85 15.31 -16.33 6.10
N PRO A 86 15.82 -17.54 6.42
CA PRO A 86 15.06 -18.78 6.19
C PRO A 86 13.71 -18.80 6.92
N GLY A 87 13.66 -18.25 8.13
CA GLY A 87 12.44 -18.11 8.91
C GLY A 87 11.43 -17.16 8.27
N LYS A 88 11.90 -16.03 7.72
CA LYS A 88 11.07 -15.07 6.97
C LYS A 88 10.44 -15.73 5.74
N LEU A 89 11.25 -16.42 4.93
CA LEU A 89 10.79 -17.14 3.76
C LEU A 89 9.70 -18.16 4.12
N ARG A 90 9.88 -18.93 5.19
CA ARG A 90 8.84 -19.82 5.70
C ARG A 90 7.54 -19.09 6.06
N GLY A 91 7.62 -17.88 6.60
CA GLY A 91 6.46 -17.02 6.86
C GLY A 91 5.70 -16.65 5.59
N VAL A 92 6.42 -16.31 4.51
CA VAL A 92 5.84 -16.09 3.18
C VAL A 92 5.13 -17.36 2.67
N CYS A 93 5.77 -18.52 2.80
CA CYS A 93 5.18 -19.80 2.39
C CYS A 93 3.91 -20.15 3.17
N HIS A 94 3.82 -19.83 4.47
CA HIS A 94 2.56 -19.97 5.21
C HIS A 94 1.43 -19.18 4.55
N ARG A 95 1.70 -17.92 4.21
CA ARG A 95 0.69 -17.08 3.54
C ARG A 95 0.31 -17.65 2.17
N ILE A 96 1.29 -18.05 1.37
CA ILE A 96 1.06 -18.61 0.03
C ILE A 96 0.18 -19.84 0.08
N ILE A 97 0.40 -20.76 1.02
CA ILE A 97 -0.45 -21.96 1.15
C ILE A 97 -1.91 -21.56 1.38
N ARG A 98 -2.20 -20.62 2.29
CA ARG A 98 -3.57 -20.15 2.54
C ARG A 98 -4.21 -19.55 1.30
N VAL A 99 -3.44 -18.71 0.61
CA VAL A 99 -3.84 -18.03 -0.60
C VAL A 99 -4.11 -19.02 -1.74
N MET A 100 -3.26 -20.04 -1.91
CA MET A 100 -3.44 -21.11 -2.90
C MET A 100 -4.73 -21.89 -2.64
N VAL A 101 -4.97 -22.28 -1.38
CA VAL A 101 -6.22 -22.97 -1.00
C VAL A 101 -7.45 -22.12 -1.29
N ASP A 102 -7.40 -20.81 -1.01
CA ASP A 102 -8.52 -19.90 -1.29
C ASP A 102 -8.76 -19.70 -2.79
N VAL A 103 -7.71 -19.39 -3.56
CA VAL A 103 -7.80 -19.03 -4.97
C VAL A 103 -8.28 -20.21 -5.82
N TYR A 104 -7.79 -21.42 -5.53
CA TYR A 104 -8.11 -22.62 -6.30
C TYR A 104 -9.15 -23.53 -5.64
N ASN A 105 -9.66 -23.17 -4.45
CA ASN A 105 -10.63 -23.95 -3.69
C ASN A 105 -10.16 -25.39 -3.38
N LEU A 106 -8.86 -25.55 -3.07
CA LEU A 106 -8.19 -26.85 -2.89
C LEU A 106 -8.71 -27.58 -1.64
N LYS A 107 -8.77 -28.91 -1.70
CA LYS A 107 -9.39 -29.77 -0.68
C LYS A 107 -8.43 -30.70 0.04
N SER A 108 -7.21 -30.87 -0.44
CA SER A 108 -6.22 -31.75 0.18
C SER A 108 -4.78 -31.29 -0.04
N ARG A 109 -3.84 -31.96 0.66
CA ARG A 109 -2.40 -31.78 0.49
C ARG A 109 -1.96 -32.12 -0.93
N GLU A 110 -2.51 -33.18 -1.52
CA GLU A 110 -2.20 -33.63 -2.87
C GLU A 110 -2.69 -32.63 -3.94
N GLU A 111 -3.90 -32.08 -3.77
CA GLU A 111 -4.40 -31.03 -4.66
C GLU A 111 -3.56 -29.75 -4.54
N LEU A 112 -3.11 -29.40 -3.32
CA LEU A 112 -2.21 -28.28 -3.10
C LEU A 112 -0.88 -28.45 -3.81
N THR A 113 -0.19 -29.57 -3.62
CA THR A 113 1.11 -29.81 -4.26
C THR A 113 0.98 -29.84 -5.77
N GLY A 114 -0.02 -30.56 -6.31
CA GLY A 114 -0.23 -30.65 -7.75
C GLY A 114 -0.58 -29.30 -8.40
N GLN A 115 -1.35 -28.46 -7.71
CA GLN A 115 -1.65 -27.11 -8.22
C GLN A 115 -0.44 -26.17 -8.14
N ILE A 116 0.41 -26.30 -7.11
CA ILE A 116 1.66 -25.53 -7.05
C ILE A 116 2.58 -25.90 -8.22
N GLU A 117 2.78 -27.20 -8.48
CA GLU A 117 3.59 -27.69 -9.62
C GLU A 117 3.05 -27.17 -10.96
N LYS A 118 1.73 -27.25 -11.17
CA LYS A 118 1.07 -26.71 -12.37
C LYS A 118 1.32 -25.21 -12.54
N ASN A 119 1.25 -24.43 -11.46
CA ASN A 119 1.51 -22.99 -11.49
C ASN A 119 2.98 -22.69 -11.80
N ILE A 120 3.92 -23.47 -11.25
CA ILE A 120 5.35 -23.36 -11.57
C ILE A 120 5.58 -23.60 -13.06
N GLU A 121 5.02 -24.66 -13.64
CA GLU A 121 5.18 -24.96 -15.06
C GLU A 121 4.57 -23.89 -15.96
N LEU A 122 3.39 -23.36 -15.59
CA LEU A 122 2.79 -22.23 -16.29
C LEU A 122 3.72 -21.01 -16.32
N LEU A 123 4.28 -20.65 -15.16
CA LEU A 123 5.18 -19.49 -15.03
C LEU A 123 6.49 -19.69 -15.82
N LYS A 124 7.06 -20.90 -15.84
CA LYS A 124 8.24 -21.24 -16.65
C LYS A 124 7.99 -21.09 -18.15
N SER A 125 6.79 -21.44 -18.59
CA SER A 125 6.40 -21.34 -20.01
C SER A 125 5.99 -19.93 -20.43
N SER A 126 5.79 -19.02 -19.47
CA SER A 126 5.36 -17.65 -19.74
C SER A 126 6.56 -16.76 -20.13
N TYR A 127 6.37 -15.83 -21.07
CA TYR A 127 7.42 -14.86 -21.41
C TYR A 127 7.35 -13.60 -20.54
N SER A 128 8.46 -12.84 -20.51
CA SER A 128 8.53 -11.59 -19.74
C SER A 128 7.56 -10.54 -20.29
N GLY A 129 6.70 -10.00 -19.41
CA GLY A 129 5.66 -9.04 -19.79
C GLY A 129 4.36 -9.67 -20.27
N GLU A 130 4.26 -11.00 -20.32
CA GLU A 130 3.02 -11.70 -20.62
C GLU A 130 1.94 -11.43 -19.55
N LYS A 131 0.72 -11.17 -20.00
CA LYS A 131 -0.44 -11.06 -19.10
C LYS A 131 -0.80 -12.45 -18.58
N ASN A 132 -0.48 -12.73 -17.31
CA ASN A 132 -0.79 -14.02 -16.71
C ASN A 132 -2.30 -14.27 -16.62
N PRO A 133 -2.74 -15.54 -16.50
CA PRO A 133 -4.14 -15.87 -16.23
C PRO A 133 -4.71 -15.22 -14.94
N PRO A 134 -6.04 -15.02 -14.84
CA PRO A 134 -6.65 -14.26 -13.73
C PRO A 134 -6.37 -14.83 -12.33
N ASP A 135 -6.27 -16.14 -12.19
CA ASP A 135 -5.90 -16.82 -10.95
C ASP A 135 -4.45 -16.49 -10.52
N ILE A 136 -3.50 -16.50 -11.46
CA ILE A 136 -2.11 -16.07 -11.22
C ILE A 136 -2.04 -14.58 -10.87
N GLN A 137 -2.78 -13.72 -11.58
CA GLN A 137 -2.87 -12.29 -11.22
C GLN A 137 -3.41 -12.11 -9.80
N LYS A 138 -4.43 -12.90 -9.42
CA LYS A 138 -4.99 -12.87 -8.06
C LYS A 138 -3.98 -13.35 -7.02
N LEU A 139 -3.21 -14.42 -7.28
CA LEU A 139 -2.12 -14.86 -6.40
C LEU A 139 -1.09 -13.76 -6.18
N LYS A 140 -0.61 -13.15 -7.27
CA LYS A 140 0.35 -12.03 -7.23
C LYS A 140 -0.20 -10.84 -6.43
N GLY A 141 -1.47 -10.51 -6.63
CA GLY A 141 -2.17 -9.49 -5.85
C GLY A 141 -2.21 -9.83 -4.36
N MET A 142 -2.50 -11.08 -4.00
CA MET A 142 -2.54 -11.52 -2.60
C MET A 142 -1.16 -11.56 -1.93
N ILE A 143 -0.07 -11.66 -2.69
CA ILE A 143 1.30 -11.43 -2.18
C ILE A 143 1.48 -9.94 -1.85
N ARG A 144 1.07 -9.04 -2.76
CA ARG A 144 1.09 -7.59 -2.49
C ARG A 144 0.25 -7.20 -1.27
N GLU A 145 -0.91 -7.82 -1.11
CA GLU A 145 -1.77 -7.63 0.07
C GLU A 145 -1.04 -8.02 1.35
N PHE A 146 -0.29 -9.13 1.34
CA PHE A 146 0.54 -9.52 2.46
C PHE A 146 1.66 -8.52 2.75
N GLU A 147 2.30 -7.94 1.73
CA GLU A 147 3.31 -6.88 1.92
C GLU A 147 2.71 -5.65 2.60
N GLU A 148 1.52 -5.19 2.17
CA GLU A 148 0.82 -4.08 2.81
C GLU A 148 0.43 -4.42 4.26
N GLU A 149 0.01 -5.66 4.53
CA GLU A 149 -0.26 -6.14 5.88
C GLU A 149 0.98 -6.09 6.78
N LEU A 150 2.12 -6.55 6.26
CA LEU A 150 3.40 -6.53 6.97
C LEU A 150 3.83 -5.11 7.34
N VAL A 151 3.66 -4.15 6.42
CA VAL A 151 4.03 -2.75 6.67
C VAL A 151 3.27 -2.17 7.85
N TRP A 152 1.95 -2.31 7.88
CA TRP A 152 1.16 -1.70 8.95
C TRP A 152 1.25 -2.48 10.25
N ALA A 153 1.40 -3.80 10.19
CA ALA A 153 1.65 -4.61 11.37
C ALA A 153 3.02 -4.35 12.01
N HIS A 154 3.99 -3.83 11.26
CA HIS A 154 5.23 -3.26 11.80
C HIS A 154 4.97 -2.17 12.86
N TYR A 155 3.79 -1.55 12.83
CA TYR A 155 3.32 -0.53 13.76
C TYR A 155 2.20 -1.01 14.70
N GLY A 156 1.98 -2.33 14.78
CA GLY A 156 1.00 -2.94 15.66
C GLY A 156 -0.45 -2.91 15.14
N VAL A 157 -0.65 -2.56 13.87
CA VAL A 157 -1.97 -2.62 13.23
C VAL A 157 -2.34 -4.08 12.96
N LYS A 158 -3.56 -4.49 13.32
CA LYS A 158 -4.04 -5.85 13.08
C LYS A 158 -4.45 -6.02 11.62
N VAL A 159 -4.35 -7.23 11.08
CA VAL A 159 -4.73 -7.52 9.68
C VAL A 159 -6.19 -7.18 9.40
N GLN A 160 -7.09 -7.40 10.36
CA GLN A 160 -8.51 -7.00 10.21
C GLN A 160 -8.68 -5.48 9.97
N ASP A 161 -7.72 -4.66 10.38
CA ASP A 161 -7.69 -3.21 10.22
C ASP A 161 -7.04 -2.76 8.90
N ILE A 162 -6.76 -3.71 8.01
CA ILE A 162 -6.16 -3.53 6.70
C ILE A 162 -7.09 -4.19 5.68
N GLN A 163 -7.73 -3.38 4.83
CA GLN A 163 -8.73 -3.83 3.88
C GLN A 163 -8.20 -3.75 2.46
N HIS A 164 -8.44 -4.79 1.66
CA HIS A 164 -8.04 -4.85 0.26
C HIS A 164 -9.28 -4.84 -0.63
N LEU A 165 -9.58 -3.68 -1.25
CA LEU A 165 -10.82 -3.49 -2.02
C LEU A 165 -10.77 -4.09 -3.43
N ARG A 166 -9.57 -4.25 -3.99
CA ARG A 166 -9.35 -4.78 -5.35
C ARG A 166 -10.25 -4.10 -6.40
N LEU A 167 -10.26 -2.77 -6.41
CA LEU A 167 -11.09 -1.97 -7.31
C LEU A 167 -10.87 -2.43 -8.76
N GLY A 168 -11.98 -2.73 -9.44
CA GLY A 168 -11.98 -3.48 -10.69
C GLY A 168 -11.57 -2.68 -11.92
N PHE A 169 -11.23 -1.40 -11.78
CA PHE A 169 -10.53 -0.68 -12.85
C PHE A 169 -9.06 -1.12 -12.99
N TYR A 170 -8.46 -1.73 -11.96
CA TYR A 170 -7.09 -2.18 -12.02
C TYR A 170 -6.97 -3.55 -12.70
N THR A 171 -6.77 -3.57 -14.01
CA THR A 171 -6.79 -4.80 -14.84
C THR A 171 -5.42 -5.24 -15.37
N GLY A 172 -4.37 -4.45 -15.12
CA GLY A 172 -3.04 -4.64 -15.70
C GLY A 172 -2.95 -4.32 -17.19
N ASP A 173 -4.02 -3.80 -17.80
CA ASP A 173 -4.00 -3.32 -19.18
C ASP A 173 -3.35 -1.95 -19.29
N ILE A 174 -2.78 -1.64 -20.46
CA ILE A 174 -2.22 -0.31 -20.76
C ILE A 174 -3.29 0.77 -20.61
N PHE A 175 -4.48 0.49 -21.12
CA PHE A 175 -5.66 1.34 -20.95
C PHE A 175 -6.62 0.66 -19.97
N THR A 176 -6.69 1.20 -18.76
CA THR A 176 -7.63 0.73 -17.75
C THR A 176 -8.95 1.49 -17.85
N PRO A 177 -10.10 0.83 -17.60
CA PRO A 177 -11.40 1.49 -17.65
C PRO A 177 -11.50 2.59 -16.58
N GLN A 178 -12.38 3.57 -16.81
CA GLN A 178 -12.69 4.55 -15.77
C GLN A 178 -13.42 3.88 -14.59
N PRO A 179 -13.29 4.42 -13.35
CA PRO A 179 -14.04 3.95 -12.21
C PRO A 179 -15.55 3.96 -12.47
N ASN A 180 -16.24 2.92 -12.01
CA ASN A 180 -17.68 2.79 -12.13
C ASN A 180 -18.32 2.82 -10.73
N THR A 181 -19.51 3.40 -10.61
CA THR A 181 -20.23 3.51 -9.33
C THR A 181 -20.35 2.17 -8.61
N LYS A 182 -20.89 1.15 -9.27
CA LYS A 182 -21.15 -0.15 -8.64
C LYS A 182 -19.87 -0.94 -8.37
N ARG A 183 -18.93 -0.90 -9.32
CA ARG A 183 -17.70 -1.70 -9.23
C ARG A 183 -16.69 -1.12 -8.24
N ASP A 184 -16.56 0.20 -8.20
CA ASP A 184 -15.42 0.86 -7.53
C ASP A 184 -15.81 1.88 -6.47
N VAL A 185 -16.97 2.54 -6.60
CA VAL A 185 -17.42 3.56 -5.63
C VAL A 185 -18.14 2.91 -4.45
N GLU A 186 -19.06 1.98 -4.71
CA GLU A 186 -19.82 1.28 -3.67
C GLU A 186 -18.91 0.60 -2.63
N PRO A 187 -17.84 -0.14 -3.00
CA PRO A 187 -16.94 -0.72 -2.00
C PRO A 187 -16.29 0.31 -1.07
N ILE A 188 -15.95 1.50 -1.58
CA ILE A 188 -15.39 2.59 -0.78
C ILE A 188 -16.48 3.18 0.12
N LEU A 189 -17.69 3.37 -0.41
CA LEU A 189 -18.83 3.90 0.33
C LEU A 189 -19.20 2.99 1.50
N GLU A 190 -19.26 1.68 1.30
CA GLU A 190 -19.52 0.73 2.40
C GLU A 190 -18.42 0.78 3.47
N MET A 191 -17.16 0.89 3.06
CA MET A 191 -16.04 1.08 4.00
C MET A 191 -16.20 2.39 4.80
N LEU A 192 -16.56 3.50 4.16
CA LEU A 192 -16.78 4.78 4.85
C LEU A 192 -17.93 4.69 5.86
N ARG A 193 -19.03 4.00 5.51
CA ARG A 193 -20.17 3.76 6.42
C ARG A 193 -19.80 2.88 7.60
N GLU A 194 -18.97 1.87 7.41
CA GLU A 194 -18.50 0.99 8.48
C GLU A 194 -17.54 1.73 9.43
N VAL A 195 -16.54 2.41 8.86
CA VAL A 195 -15.43 3.00 9.61
C VAL A 195 -15.83 4.33 10.25
N ARG A 196 -16.70 5.11 9.59
CA ARG A 196 -17.10 6.48 9.96
C ARG A 196 -15.87 7.34 10.35
N PRO A 197 -14.91 7.51 9.42
CA PRO A 197 -13.65 8.18 9.74
C PRO A 197 -13.88 9.65 10.08
N THR A 198 -13.06 10.20 10.97
CA THR A 198 -12.96 11.65 11.22
C THR A 198 -11.86 12.31 10.39
N VAL A 199 -10.93 11.50 9.87
CA VAL A 199 -9.84 11.92 8.99
C VAL A 199 -9.68 10.89 7.87
N VAL A 200 -9.61 11.35 6.62
CA VAL A 200 -9.28 10.51 5.45
C VAL A 200 -8.01 11.05 4.82
N SER A 201 -6.95 10.24 4.79
CA SER A 201 -5.71 10.58 4.08
C SER A 201 -5.60 9.82 2.77
N MET A 202 -5.16 10.49 1.70
CA MET A 202 -5.05 9.85 0.39
C MET A 202 -3.97 10.46 -0.49
N ALA A 203 -3.48 9.66 -1.45
CA ALA A 203 -2.60 10.13 -2.51
C ALA A 203 -3.41 11.08 -3.40
N TYR A 204 -3.21 12.36 -3.18
CA TYR A 204 -3.89 13.44 -3.86
C TYR A 204 -3.01 13.82 -5.02
N ASP A 205 -3.09 13.13 -6.13
CA ASP A 205 -2.21 13.28 -7.28
C ASP A 205 -3.06 13.58 -8.52
N PRO A 206 -2.75 14.60 -9.33
CA PRO A 206 -3.48 14.85 -10.57
C PRO A 206 -3.18 13.73 -11.59
N GLU A 207 -3.97 13.63 -12.65
CA GLU A 207 -3.62 12.74 -13.76
C GLU A 207 -2.23 13.08 -14.32
N GLY A 208 -1.51 12.06 -14.80
CA GLY A 208 -0.18 12.23 -15.41
C GLY A 208 0.96 12.44 -14.42
N SER A 209 0.68 12.45 -13.12
CA SER A 209 1.69 12.65 -12.05
C SER A 209 2.30 11.35 -11.52
N GLY A 210 2.33 10.32 -12.36
CA GLY A 210 2.70 8.94 -12.03
C GLY A 210 1.69 7.95 -12.62
N PRO A 211 1.51 6.77 -12.00
CA PRO A 211 0.47 5.83 -12.42
C PRO A 211 -0.93 6.46 -12.32
N ASP A 212 -1.70 6.41 -13.41
CA ASP A 212 -3.10 6.87 -13.52
C ASP A 212 -4.03 6.28 -12.44
N THR A 213 -3.60 5.18 -11.82
CA THR A 213 -4.27 4.56 -10.67
C THR A 213 -4.54 5.53 -9.52
N HIS A 214 -3.63 6.43 -9.16
CA HIS A 214 -3.86 7.35 -8.03
C HIS A 214 -5.01 8.32 -8.32
N TYR A 215 -5.05 8.86 -9.53
CA TYR A 215 -6.11 9.73 -9.98
C TYR A 215 -7.48 9.01 -10.02
N LYS A 216 -7.51 7.77 -10.52
CA LYS A 216 -8.74 6.95 -10.51
C LYS A 216 -9.24 6.63 -9.10
N VAL A 217 -8.34 6.35 -8.15
CA VAL A 217 -8.71 6.20 -6.73
C VAL A 217 -9.26 7.51 -6.16
N LEU A 218 -8.66 8.66 -6.51
CA LEU A 218 -9.14 9.98 -6.12
C LEU A 218 -10.58 10.20 -6.56
N LYS A 219 -10.89 9.96 -7.84
CA LYS A 219 -12.24 10.09 -8.39
C LYS A 219 -13.23 9.18 -7.67
N ALA A 220 -12.87 7.90 -7.49
CA ALA A 220 -13.74 6.93 -6.83
C ALA A 220 -14.04 7.33 -5.37
N LEU A 221 -13.04 7.77 -4.63
CA LEU A 221 -13.18 8.25 -3.25
C LEU A 221 -14.00 9.55 -3.18
N ALA A 222 -13.75 10.51 -4.07
CA ALA A 222 -14.52 11.76 -4.13
C ALA A 222 -16.01 11.48 -4.41
N LYS A 223 -16.31 10.56 -5.32
CA LYS A 223 -17.68 10.15 -5.58
C LYS A 223 -18.32 9.47 -4.37
N ALA A 224 -17.60 8.57 -3.69
CA ALA A 224 -18.10 7.89 -2.49
C ALA A 224 -18.38 8.89 -1.36
N LEU A 225 -17.47 9.83 -1.11
CA LEU A 225 -17.64 10.89 -0.11
C LEU A 225 -18.81 11.82 -0.47
N SER A 226 -19.00 12.14 -1.75
CA SER A 226 -20.15 12.95 -2.19
C SER A 226 -21.49 12.26 -1.95
N ILE A 227 -21.54 10.92 -2.05
CA ILE A 227 -22.75 10.13 -1.73
C ILE A 227 -22.93 10.08 -0.21
N TRP A 228 -21.87 9.75 0.52
CA TRP A 228 -21.90 9.65 1.99
C TRP A 228 -22.28 10.97 2.68
N LYS A 229 -21.90 12.12 2.11
CA LYS A 229 -22.33 13.45 2.57
C LYS A 229 -23.86 13.64 2.57
N GLN A 230 -24.60 12.89 1.74
CA GLN A 230 -26.06 12.93 1.74
C GLN A 230 -26.68 12.09 2.86
N GLU A 231 -25.88 11.24 3.51
CA GLU A 231 -26.32 10.27 4.52
C GLU A 231 -25.94 10.70 5.94
N GLU A 232 -24.82 11.39 6.11
CA GLU A 232 -24.24 11.76 7.41
C GLU A 232 -23.73 13.21 7.40
N ASP A 233 -23.66 13.84 8.58
CA ASP A 233 -23.00 15.16 8.72
C ASP A 233 -21.48 15.02 8.73
N LEU A 234 -20.85 15.44 7.63
CA LEU A 234 -19.41 15.39 7.44
C LEU A 234 -18.72 16.75 7.67
N SER A 235 -19.38 17.69 8.35
CA SER A 235 -18.83 19.04 8.62
C SER A 235 -17.48 19.02 9.36
N ASN A 236 -17.25 18.00 10.19
CA ASN A 236 -16.00 17.80 10.94
C ASN A 236 -15.03 16.81 10.29
N LEU A 237 -15.36 16.24 9.13
CA LEU A 237 -14.47 15.36 8.40
C LEU A 237 -13.30 16.15 7.82
N ARG A 238 -12.08 15.70 8.10
CA ARG A 238 -10.86 16.27 7.54
C ARG A 238 -10.28 15.39 6.45
N ILE A 239 -9.88 16.00 5.33
CA ILE A 239 -9.22 15.33 4.22
C ILE A 239 -7.75 15.73 4.19
N ILE A 240 -6.85 14.76 4.16
CA ILE A 240 -5.41 14.99 4.03
C ILE A 240 -4.95 14.47 2.67
N GLY A 241 -4.57 15.39 1.79
CA GLY A 241 -3.98 15.09 0.50
C GLY A 241 -2.46 15.20 0.52
N TYR A 242 -1.76 14.10 0.23
CA TYR A 242 -0.31 14.07 0.04
C TYR A 242 0.05 13.68 -1.40
N ARG A 243 1.23 14.07 -1.88
CA ARG A 243 1.70 13.59 -3.20
C ARG A 243 2.47 12.28 -3.08
N ASN A 244 2.45 11.50 -4.15
CA ASN A 244 3.33 10.35 -4.31
C ASN A 244 4.81 10.75 -4.50
N VAL A 245 5.66 9.79 -4.87
CA VAL A 245 7.11 10.01 -5.07
C VAL A 245 7.48 10.59 -6.44
N TRP A 246 6.56 10.57 -7.40
CA TRP A 246 6.70 11.09 -8.77
C TRP A 246 6.23 12.54 -8.92
N PHE A 247 5.49 13.07 -7.93
CA PHE A 247 4.95 14.42 -7.98
C PHE A 247 5.17 15.18 -6.68
N ARG A 248 5.36 16.50 -6.78
CA ARG A 248 5.72 17.34 -5.64
C ARG A 248 4.80 18.53 -5.58
N PHE A 249 4.39 18.89 -4.36
CA PHE A 249 3.76 20.18 -4.13
C PHE A 249 4.79 21.31 -4.26
N HIS A 250 4.37 22.41 -4.89
CA HIS A 250 4.92 23.72 -4.63
C HIS A 250 4.52 24.18 -3.21
N PRO A 251 5.39 24.86 -2.45
CA PRO A 251 5.06 25.33 -1.09
C PRO A 251 3.76 26.14 -0.99
N SER A 252 3.37 26.85 -2.05
CA SER A 252 2.13 27.65 -2.07
C SER A 252 0.85 26.83 -2.24
N GLU A 253 0.96 25.54 -2.59
CA GLU A 253 -0.20 24.65 -2.77
C GLU A 253 -0.61 23.95 -1.46
N VAL A 254 0.20 24.05 -0.42
CA VAL A 254 0.02 23.32 0.85
C VAL A 254 -0.14 24.25 2.03
N ASN A 255 -0.75 23.72 3.09
CA ASN A 255 -0.96 24.43 4.36
C ASN A 255 -0.34 23.71 5.56
N VAL A 256 0.24 22.52 5.38
CA VAL A 256 0.94 21.78 6.45
C VAL A 256 2.34 21.36 6.01
N PHE A 257 3.30 21.68 6.87
CA PHE A 257 4.72 21.39 6.73
C PHE A 257 5.15 20.52 7.90
N THR A 258 5.44 19.24 7.65
CA THR A 258 5.79 18.28 8.71
C THR A 258 7.30 18.03 8.75
N PRO A 259 7.98 18.36 9.86
CA PRO A 259 9.40 18.10 10.00
C PRO A 259 9.68 16.60 10.07
N VAL A 260 10.68 16.16 9.31
CA VAL A 260 11.12 14.76 9.24
C VAL A 260 12.52 14.65 9.82
N SER A 261 12.69 13.73 10.77
CA SER A 261 14.00 13.44 11.37
C SER A 261 14.71 12.29 10.67
N LEU A 262 16.02 12.16 10.87
CA LEU A 262 16.79 10.99 10.41
C LEU A 262 16.23 9.67 10.96
N ASN A 263 15.71 9.67 12.19
CA ASN A 263 15.05 8.49 12.76
C ASN A 263 13.80 8.10 11.95
N SER A 264 13.00 9.09 11.53
CA SER A 264 11.81 8.84 10.72
C SER A 264 12.17 8.29 9.33
N MET A 265 13.24 8.80 8.72
CA MET A 265 13.76 8.32 7.44
C MET A 265 14.29 6.88 7.53
N ALA A 266 15.09 6.58 8.55
CA ALA A 266 15.64 5.24 8.78
C ALA A 266 14.53 4.20 9.02
N VAL A 267 13.49 4.59 9.78
CA VAL A 267 12.31 3.74 10.03
C VAL A 267 11.52 3.50 8.75
N LEU A 268 11.27 4.54 7.92
CA LEU A 268 10.64 4.36 6.61
C LEU A 268 11.43 3.36 5.75
N GLU A 269 12.72 3.60 5.59
CA GLU A 269 13.59 2.81 4.73
C GLU A 269 13.61 1.34 5.16
N LYS A 270 13.79 1.10 6.47
CA LYS A 270 13.86 -0.26 7.01
C LYS A 270 12.53 -0.99 6.87
N SER A 271 11.41 -0.36 7.25
CA SER A 271 10.09 -0.97 7.08
C SER A 271 9.76 -1.22 5.60
N PHE A 272 10.12 -0.31 4.70
CA PHE A 272 9.90 -0.49 3.26
C PHE A 272 10.69 -1.71 2.73
N LYS A 273 11.99 -1.78 3.04
CA LYS A 273 12.87 -2.87 2.59
C LYS A 273 12.49 -4.23 3.16
N ASP A 274 12.03 -4.27 4.41
CA ASP A 274 11.67 -5.52 5.08
C ASP A 274 10.31 -6.08 4.65
N CYS A 275 9.38 -5.22 4.23
CA CYS A 275 8.00 -5.61 3.96
C CYS A 275 7.63 -5.64 2.47
N TYR A 276 8.14 -4.75 1.63
CA TYR A 276 7.80 -4.73 0.20
C TYR A 276 8.80 -5.50 -0.66
N ILE A 277 8.83 -6.83 -0.48
CA ILE A 277 9.76 -7.74 -1.16
C ILE A 277 9.73 -7.55 -2.69
N SER A 278 8.53 -7.37 -3.25
CA SER A 278 8.27 -7.14 -4.67
C SER A 278 8.66 -5.74 -5.17
N GLN A 279 8.91 -4.77 -4.29
CA GLN A 279 9.16 -3.37 -4.67
C GLN A 279 10.59 -2.92 -4.47
N VAL A 280 11.37 -3.59 -3.63
CA VAL A 280 12.75 -3.17 -3.35
C VAL A 280 13.61 -3.14 -4.61
N ASN A 281 13.44 -4.14 -5.48
CA ASN A 281 14.17 -4.26 -6.75
C ASN A 281 13.24 -4.06 -7.97
N ALA A 282 12.07 -3.45 -7.79
CA ALA A 282 11.13 -3.29 -8.89
C ALA A 282 11.72 -2.35 -9.94
N SER A 283 11.71 -2.80 -11.20
CA SER A 283 12.19 -2.07 -12.38
C SER A 283 11.28 -0.90 -12.79
N PHE A 284 10.60 -0.25 -11.86
CA PHE A 284 9.90 1.01 -12.10
C PHE A 284 10.78 2.18 -11.62
N PRO A 285 11.90 2.49 -12.29
CA PRO A 285 12.70 3.64 -11.90
C PRO A 285 11.86 4.89 -12.10
N SER A 286 11.88 5.78 -11.10
CA SER A 286 11.72 7.20 -11.43
C SER A 286 12.92 7.57 -12.28
N TYR A 287 12.73 8.39 -13.32
CA TYR A 287 13.86 8.95 -14.07
C TYR A 287 14.86 9.70 -13.17
N GLU A 288 14.43 10.06 -11.95
CA GLU A 288 15.21 10.77 -10.95
C GLU A 288 16.09 9.86 -10.08
N LEU A 289 15.81 8.56 -9.99
CA LEU A 289 16.56 7.64 -9.13
C LEU A 289 16.45 6.18 -9.56
N ASP A 290 17.59 5.53 -9.73
CA ASP A 290 17.73 4.07 -9.81
C ASP A 290 17.95 3.50 -8.40
N GLY A 291 16.87 3.05 -7.76
CA GLY A 291 16.88 2.60 -6.38
C GLY A 291 15.46 2.44 -5.80
N PRO A 292 15.33 2.02 -4.53
CA PRO A 292 14.02 1.80 -3.91
C PRO A 292 13.28 3.14 -3.70
N PHE A 293 11.95 3.10 -3.79
CA PHE A 293 11.12 4.31 -3.64
C PHE A 293 11.24 5.02 -2.28
N SER A 294 11.70 4.31 -1.24
CA SER A 294 12.04 4.91 0.05
C SER A 294 13.10 6.00 -0.09
N ASP A 295 14.09 5.78 -0.95
CA ASP A 295 15.22 6.68 -1.13
C ASP A 295 14.79 7.91 -1.94
N LEU A 296 13.92 7.70 -2.93
CA LEU A 296 13.30 8.80 -3.66
C LEU A 296 12.44 9.68 -2.74
N SER A 297 11.69 9.08 -1.81
CA SER A 297 10.93 9.82 -0.80
C SER A 297 11.85 10.69 0.07
N GLN A 298 12.98 10.14 0.52
CA GLN A 298 13.97 10.91 1.29
C GLN A 298 14.53 12.08 0.47
N HIS A 299 14.88 11.88 -0.81
CA HIS A 299 15.33 12.95 -1.69
C HIS A 299 14.30 14.07 -1.82
N VAL A 300 13.02 13.72 -2.04
CA VAL A 300 11.92 14.69 -2.10
C VAL A 300 11.83 15.49 -0.80
N TRP A 301 11.89 14.82 0.36
CA TRP A 301 11.76 15.51 1.65
C TRP A 301 12.93 16.42 1.97
N VAL A 302 14.15 16.04 1.60
CA VAL A 302 15.35 16.89 1.74
C VAL A 302 15.25 18.10 0.83
N GLU A 303 14.75 17.95 -0.40
CA GLU A 303 14.53 19.06 -1.33
C GLU A 303 13.47 20.04 -0.77
N GLN A 304 12.34 19.52 -0.30
CA GLN A 304 11.29 20.32 0.34
C GLN A 304 11.82 21.08 1.55
N PHE A 305 12.64 20.44 2.38
CA PHE A 305 13.29 21.09 3.52
C PHE A 305 14.20 22.25 3.11
N LYS A 306 15.06 22.05 2.10
CA LYS A 306 15.95 23.09 1.59
C LYS A 306 15.16 24.35 1.17
N ARG A 307 13.99 24.19 0.54
CA ARG A 307 13.12 25.32 0.17
C ARG A 307 12.66 26.12 1.39
N VAL A 308 12.30 25.45 2.49
CA VAL A 308 11.91 26.11 3.74
C VAL A 308 13.11 26.78 4.41
N GLN A 309 14.28 26.13 4.41
CA GLN A 309 15.52 26.70 4.96
C GLN A 309 15.96 27.98 4.26
N LEU A 310 15.72 28.10 2.95
CA LEU A 310 16.01 29.34 2.20
C LEU A 310 15.22 30.54 2.72
N ILE A 311 14.03 30.31 3.27
CA ILE A 311 13.13 31.36 3.76
C ILE A 311 13.39 31.66 5.24
N LEU A 312 13.50 30.62 6.07
CA LEU A 312 13.59 30.76 7.53
C LEU A 312 15.02 30.91 8.05
N GLY A 313 16.03 30.61 7.23
CA GLY A 313 17.41 30.51 7.69
C GLY A 313 17.71 29.14 8.32
N LYS A 314 19.00 28.77 8.35
CA LYS A 314 19.44 27.51 8.96
C LYS A 314 19.43 27.58 10.48
N ASP A 315 19.73 28.76 11.03
CA ASP A 315 19.73 29.13 12.45
C ASP A 315 18.36 28.90 13.09
N TYR A 316 17.27 29.24 12.39
CA TYR A 316 15.92 28.90 12.84
C TYR A 316 15.77 27.43 13.19
N PHE A 317 16.45 26.53 12.47
CA PHE A 317 16.40 25.09 12.72
C PHE A 317 17.39 24.67 13.80
N TYR A 318 18.69 24.97 13.69
CA TYR A 318 19.67 24.42 14.64
C TYR A 318 19.68 25.11 16.01
N GLU A 319 19.18 26.35 16.13
CA GLU A 319 19.06 27.09 17.40
C GLU A 319 17.64 27.06 17.99
N ASN A 320 16.67 26.44 17.30
CA ASN A 320 15.27 26.43 17.74
C ASN A 320 15.11 25.90 19.17
N GLU A 321 14.20 26.46 19.97
CA GLU A 321 13.90 25.93 21.31
C GLU A 321 13.36 24.48 21.26
N SER A 322 12.60 24.15 20.21
CA SER A 322 11.99 22.83 20.03
C SER A 322 13.01 21.79 19.54
N PRO A 323 13.28 20.71 20.31
CA PRO A 323 14.14 19.61 19.85
C PRO A 323 13.62 18.95 18.56
N LYS A 324 12.30 18.93 18.37
CA LYS A 324 11.68 18.39 17.15
C LYS A 324 12.07 19.19 15.91
N ILE A 325 12.11 20.53 16.02
CA ILE A 325 12.52 21.40 14.92
C ILE A 325 14.02 21.28 14.68
N ARG A 326 14.84 21.24 15.75
CA ARG A 326 16.30 21.00 15.63
C ARG A 326 16.64 19.66 14.96
N ALA A 327 15.80 18.64 15.17
CA ALA A 327 15.98 17.32 14.56
C ALA A 327 15.54 17.23 13.09
N THR A 328 15.07 18.32 12.47
CA THR A 328 14.56 18.33 11.09
C THR A 328 15.70 18.20 10.08
N HIS A 329 15.64 17.15 9.25
CA HIS A 329 16.56 16.89 8.14
C HIS A 329 15.83 16.66 6.81
N GLY A 330 14.50 16.56 6.84
CA GLY A 330 13.60 16.61 5.69
C GLY A 330 12.29 17.28 6.09
N MET A 331 11.44 17.58 5.11
CA MET A 331 10.14 18.19 5.33
C MET A 331 9.14 17.52 4.40
N ILE A 332 7.94 17.21 4.90
CA ILE A 332 6.83 16.74 4.08
C ILE A 332 5.80 17.85 3.93
N PHE A 333 5.41 18.11 2.69
CA PHE A 333 4.32 19.00 2.36
C PHE A 333 3.04 18.19 2.14
N HIS A 334 1.95 18.56 2.81
CA HIS A 334 0.64 18.03 2.52
C HIS A 334 -0.45 19.09 2.71
N LYS A 335 -1.62 18.82 2.14
CA LYS A 335 -2.77 19.72 2.18
C LYS A 335 -3.86 19.12 3.07
N GLU A 336 -4.19 19.79 4.16
CA GLU A 336 -5.37 19.50 4.98
C GLU A 336 -6.55 20.33 4.49
N MET A 337 -7.68 19.71 4.19
CA MET A 337 -8.84 20.33 3.56
C MET A 337 -10.11 19.93 4.28
N LYS A 338 -11.12 20.81 4.22
CA LYS A 338 -12.50 20.42 4.49
C LYS A 338 -13.04 19.60 3.31
N LEU A 339 -14.09 18.81 3.56
CA LEU A 339 -14.71 17.98 2.53
C LEU A 339 -15.10 18.79 1.28
N ASP A 340 -15.72 19.96 1.45
CA ASP A 340 -16.21 20.77 0.32
C ASP A 340 -15.08 21.31 -0.56
N GLU A 341 -13.97 21.71 0.05
CA GLU A 341 -12.76 22.12 -0.67
C GLU A 341 -12.18 20.95 -1.48
N PHE A 342 -12.10 19.77 -0.87
CA PHE A 342 -11.63 18.57 -1.55
C PHE A 342 -12.53 18.19 -2.74
N LEU A 343 -13.84 18.17 -2.57
CA LEU A 343 -14.79 17.82 -3.63
C LEU A 343 -14.77 18.85 -4.77
N MET A 344 -14.61 20.14 -4.46
CA MET A 344 -14.45 21.18 -5.47
C MET A 344 -13.22 20.92 -6.33
N HIS A 345 -12.05 20.69 -5.71
CA HIS A 345 -10.84 20.41 -6.47
C HIS A 345 -10.92 19.09 -7.26
N ALA A 346 -11.55 18.04 -6.71
CA ALA A 346 -11.74 16.79 -7.43
C ALA A 346 -12.56 16.99 -8.71
N ASN A 347 -13.60 17.82 -8.65
CA ASN A 347 -14.41 18.18 -9.83
C ASN A 347 -13.64 19.08 -10.81
N GLU A 348 -12.80 19.99 -10.33
CA GLU A 348 -11.96 20.83 -11.20
C GLU A 348 -10.93 20.00 -11.97
N LEU A 349 -10.30 19.02 -11.31
CA LEU A 349 -9.40 18.07 -11.96
C LEU A 349 -10.13 17.30 -13.08
N GLU A 350 -11.34 16.81 -12.81
CA GLU A 350 -12.17 16.13 -13.82
C GLU A 350 -12.49 17.03 -15.02
N LYS A 351 -12.94 18.27 -14.78
CA LYS A 351 -13.28 19.23 -15.85
C LYS A 351 -12.08 19.67 -16.68
N SER A 352 -10.93 19.86 -16.05
CA SER A 352 -9.70 20.27 -16.76
C SER A 352 -9.22 19.22 -17.76
N MET A 353 -9.63 17.97 -17.56
CA MET A 353 -9.22 16.82 -18.37
C MET A 353 -10.24 16.43 -19.43
N GLU A 354 -11.54 16.49 -19.12
CA GLU A 354 -12.59 16.13 -20.08
C GLU A 354 -12.74 17.17 -21.21
N GLY A 355 -12.06 18.32 -21.09
CA GLY A 355 -12.24 19.47 -21.97
C GLY A 355 -13.65 20.04 -21.83
N GLU A 356 -13.86 21.29 -22.21
CA GLU A 356 -15.23 21.76 -22.45
C GLU A 356 -15.81 20.93 -23.60
N VAL A 357 -16.48 19.81 -23.30
CA VAL A 357 -17.43 19.18 -24.20
C VAL A 357 -18.60 20.18 -24.32
N ARG A 358 -18.45 21.13 -25.25
CA ARG A 358 -19.56 21.91 -25.79
C ARG A 358 -20.33 21.09 -26.81
#